data_AF-A0A7Y6YYJ8-F1
#
_entry.id   AF-A0A7Y6YYJ8-F1
#
_cell.length_a   1.000
_cell.length_b   1.000
_cell.length_c   1.000
_cell.angle_alpha   90.00
_cell.angle_beta   90.00
_cell.angle_gamma   90.00
#
_symmetry.space_group_name_H-M   'P 1'
#
loop_
_entity.id
_entity.type
_entity.pdbx_description
1 polymer ?
#
loop_
_entity_poly.entity_id
_entity_poly.type
_entity_poly.pdbx_seq_one_letter_code
_entity_poly.pdbx_strand_id
1 'polypeptide(L)'
;MNIVLIGMRGAGKSKVSRRLAIATKRDVLSSDLLIEYDNGGKSIPEIISEQNGDWRAFRDMEFATLQKITALDGNIIDCGGGVVVDIDEDGNE
;
A
#
# COMPACT_ATOMS: atom_id res chain seq x y z
N MET A 1 -7.61 -0.31 -17.74
CA MET A 1 -7.26 -1.42 -16.83
C MET A 1 -6.04 -1.09 -15.96
N ASN A 2 -6.09 -1.31 -14.64
CA ASN A 2 -4.94 -1.18 -13.72
C ASN A 2 -3.97 -2.37 -13.77
N ILE A 3 -2.71 -2.16 -13.38
CA ILE A 3 -1.73 -3.21 -13.09
C ILE A 3 -1.41 -3.16 -11.60
N VAL A 4 -1.62 -4.25 -10.86
CA VAL A 4 -1.42 -4.29 -9.40
C VAL A 4 -0.22 -5.16 -9.06
N LEU A 5 0.71 -4.62 -8.29
CA LEU A 5 1.94 -5.31 -7.87
C LEU A 5 1.83 -5.70 -6.39
N ILE A 6 1.77 -7.01 -6.14
CA ILE A 6 1.75 -7.61 -4.81
C ILE A 6 3.05 -8.37 -4.52
N GLY A 7 3.32 -8.63 -3.24
CA GLY A 7 4.49 -9.38 -2.77
C GLY A 7 5.17 -8.72 -1.58
N MET A 8 6.03 -9.46 -0.89
CA MET A 8 6.64 -9.00 0.36
C MET A 8 7.52 -7.75 0.19
N ARG A 9 7.74 -7.03 1.29
CA ARG A 9 8.70 -5.92 1.35
C ARG A 9 10.09 -6.43 0.93
N GLY A 10 10.81 -5.63 0.14
CA GLY A 10 12.13 -6.02 -0.37
C GLY A 10 12.12 -6.88 -1.65
N ALA A 11 10.97 -7.39 -2.10
CA ALA A 11 10.86 -8.16 -3.35
C ALA A 11 11.11 -7.34 -4.64
N GLY A 12 11.33 -6.02 -4.52
CA GLY A 12 11.67 -5.15 -5.65
C GLY A 12 10.48 -4.53 -6.39
N LYS A 13 9.26 -4.64 -5.86
CA LYS A 13 8.02 -4.10 -6.47
C LYS A 13 8.16 -2.64 -6.91
N SER A 14 8.65 -1.75 -6.04
CA SER A 14 8.85 -0.33 -6.35
C SER A 14 9.90 -0.07 -7.44
N LYS A 15 10.85 -1.00 -7.66
CA LYS A 15 11.78 -0.91 -8.80
C LYS A 15 11.11 -1.38 -10.09
N VAL A 16 10.27 -2.41 -10.02
CA VAL A 16 9.50 -2.93 -11.15
C VAL A 16 8.45 -1.90 -11.59
N SER A 17 7.70 -1.31 -10.66
CA SER A 17 6.67 -0.30 -10.94
C SER A 17 7.22 0.87 -11.73
N ARG A 18 8.38 1.42 -11.32
CA ARG A 18 9.06 2.53 -12.02
C ARG A 18 9.45 2.17 -13.45
N ARG A 19 9.95 0.95 -13.69
CA ARG A 19 10.29 0.50 -15.05
C ARG A 19 9.05 0.29 -15.89
N LEU A 20 8.00 -0.28 -15.30
CA LEU A 20 6.73 -0.51 -15.96
C LEU A 20 6.03 0.80 -16.31
N ALA A 21 6.13 1.82 -15.45
CA ALA A 21 5.60 3.16 -15.69
C ALA A 21 6.17 3.77 -16.97
N ILE A 22 7.49 3.71 -17.15
CA ILE A 22 8.17 4.19 -18.36
C ILE A 22 7.72 3.39 -19.59
N ALA A 23 7.66 2.05 -19.48
CA ALA A 23 7.31 1.18 -20.59
C ALA A 23 5.85 1.33 -21.03
N THR A 24 4.94 1.62 -20.10
CA THR A 24 3.49 1.67 -20.34
C THR A 24 2.92 3.08 -20.40
N LYS A 25 3.72 4.11 -20.08
CA LYS A 25 3.32 5.51 -19.92
C LYS A 25 2.15 5.68 -18.94
N ARG A 26 2.25 5.01 -17.80
CA ARG A 26 1.24 5.01 -16.72
C ARG A 26 1.83 5.59 -15.45
N ASP A 27 0.97 6.21 -14.65
CA ASP A 27 1.35 6.68 -13.33
C ASP A 27 1.45 5.52 -12.33
N VAL A 28 2.31 5.72 -11.33
CA VAL A 28 2.48 4.78 -10.21
C VAL A 28 1.82 5.35 -8.97
N LEU A 29 0.89 4.60 -8.40
CA LEU A 29 0.25 4.88 -7.13
C LEU A 29 0.80 3.88 -6.10
N SER A 30 1.56 4.36 -5.12
CA SER A 30 2.01 3.53 -4.00
C SER A 30 1.00 3.65 -2.87
N SER A 31 0.46 2.51 -2.40
CA SER A 31 -0.46 2.52 -1.26
C SER A 31 0.21 3.06 -0.01
N ASP A 32 1.45 2.63 0.27
CA ASP A 32 2.22 3.06 1.44
C ASP A 32 2.41 4.57 1.45
N LEU A 33 2.89 5.16 0.34
CA LEU A 33 3.09 6.61 0.25
C LEU A 33 1.78 7.41 0.37
N LEU A 34 0.67 6.87 -0.14
CA LEU A 34 -0.63 7.52 -0.03
C LEU A 34 -1.16 7.49 1.39
N ILE A 35 -0.96 6.39 2.13
CA ILE A 35 -1.30 6.30 3.55
C ILE A 35 -0.47 7.31 4.35
N GLU A 36 0.85 7.37 4.11
CA GLU A 36 1.73 8.35 4.77
C GLU A 36 1.29 9.80 4.45
N TYR A 37 0.97 10.08 3.19
CA TYR A 37 0.48 11.39 2.75
C TYR A 37 -0.84 11.78 3.43
N ASP A 38 -1.84 10.89 3.43
CA ASP A 38 -3.15 11.11 4.06
C ASP A 38 -3.02 11.29 5.59
N ASN A 39 -1.94 10.76 6.20
CA ASN A 39 -1.63 10.89 7.62
C ASN A 39 -0.64 12.02 7.95
N GLY A 40 -0.54 13.04 7.09
CA GLY A 40 0.27 14.22 7.35
C GLY A 40 1.79 13.99 7.20
N GLY A 41 2.18 13.00 6.40
CA GLY A 41 3.57 12.64 6.14
C GLY A 41 4.22 11.76 7.21
N LYS A 42 3.44 11.26 8.18
CA LYS A 42 3.91 10.28 9.16
C LYS A 42 4.24 8.96 8.45
N SER A 43 5.35 8.36 8.82
CA SER A 43 5.71 7.03 8.33
C SER A 43 4.78 5.95 8.88
N ILE A 44 4.65 4.82 8.17
CA ILE A 44 3.83 3.68 8.62
C ILE A 44 4.17 3.23 10.06
N PRO A 45 5.45 3.10 10.48
CA PRO A 45 5.78 2.77 11.86
C PRO A 45 5.29 3.79 12.89
N GLU A 46 5.30 5.09 12.57
CA GLU A 46 4.77 6.14 13.45
C GLU A 46 3.25 6.02 13.57
N ILE A 47 2.54 5.82 12.46
CA ILE A 47 1.08 5.62 12.43
C ILE A 47 0.68 4.43 13.30
N ILE A 48 1.40 3.31 13.19
CA ILE A 48 1.13 2.11 13.99
C ILE A 48 1.45 2.37 15.47
N SER A 49 2.56 3.04 15.78
CA SER A 49 2.95 3.38 17.16
C SER A 49 1.92 4.28 17.84
N GLU A 50 1.34 5.25 17.13
CA GLU A 50 0.29 6.12 17.66
C GLU A 50 -1.00 5.36 17.99
N GLN A 51 -1.19 4.20 17.37
CA GLN A 51 -2.30 3.28 17.62
C GLN A 51 -1.92 2.15 18.58
N ASN A 52 -0.91 2.35 19.43
CA ASN A 52 -0.41 1.36 20.39
C ASN A 52 0.02 0.02 19.76
N GLY A 53 0.45 0.03 18.51
CA GLY A 53 0.82 -1.19 17.78
C GLY A 53 -0.35 -1.92 17.13
N ASP A 54 -1.55 -1.33 17.10
CA ASP A 54 -2.72 -1.94 16.48
C ASP A 54 -2.58 -1.99 14.95
N TRP A 55 -2.29 -3.19 14.45
CA TRP A 55 -2.24 -3.45 13.02
C TRP A 55 -3.62 -3.42 12.37
N ARG A 56 -4.71 -3.66 13.11
CA ARG A 56 -6.07 -3.71 12.53
C ARG A 56 -6.45 -2.38 11.93
N ALA A 57 -6.27 -1.32 12.71
CA ALA A 57 -6.61 0.02 12.26
C ALA A 57 -5.72 0.49 11.10
N PHE A 58 -4.47 0.02 11.05
CA PHE A 58 -3.62 0.21 9.86
C PHE A 58 -4.16 -0.54 8.63
N ARG A 59 -4.59 -1.80 8.78
CA ARG A 59 -5.19 -2.58 7.68
C ARG A 59 -6.49 -1.96 7.17
N ASP A 60 -7.31 -1.40 8.05
CA ASP A 60 -8.51 -0.65 7.66
C ASP A 60 -8.15 0.60 6.84
N MET A 61 -7.11 1.34 7.24
CA MET A 61 -6.59 2.47 6.46
C MET A 61 -6.01 2.05 5.11
N GLU A 62 -5.27 0.94 5.06
CA GLU A 62 -4.74 0.36 3.83
C GLU A 62 -5.87 -0.03 2.88
N PHE A 63 -6.89 -0.72 3.38
CA PHE A 63 -8.08 -1.10 2.62
C PHE A 63 -8.82 0.13 2.07
N ALA A 64 -9.07 1.14 2.90
CA ALA A 64 -9.72 2.38 2.47
C ALA A 64 -8.91 3.10 1.38
N THR A 65 -7.58 3.10 1.48
CA THR A 65 -6.69 3.68 0.46
C THR A 65 -6.76 2.89 -0.85
N LEU A 66 -6.75 1.56 -0.78
CA LEU A 66 -6.88 0.69 -1.95
C LEU A 66 -8.21 0.88 -2.67
N GLN A 67 -9.32 1.03 -1.93
CA GLN A 67 -10.63 1.32 -2.52
C GLN A 67 -10.61 2.60 -3.36
N LYS A 68 -9.94 3.66 -2.88
CA LYS A 68 -9.81 4.94 -3.63
C LYS A 68 -9.01 4.75 -4.91
N ILE A 69 -7.84 4.11 -4.84
CA ILE A 69 -6.92 4.06 -6.00
C ILE A 69 -7.29 2.99 -7.03
N THR A 70 -7.96 1.92 -6.61
CA THR A 70 -8.42 0.87 -7.54
C THR A 70 -9.62 1.31 -8.36
N ALA A 71 -10.37 2.33 -7.92
CA ALA A 71 -11.45 2.95 -8.67
C ALA A 71 -10.96 3.81 -9.86
N LEU A 72 -9.70 4.25 -9.84
CA LEU A 72 -9.06 4.92 -10.97
C LEU A 72 -8.69 3.88 -12.03
N ASP A 73 -8.55 4.31 -13.29
CA ASP A 73 -8.14 3.40 -14.36
C ASP A 73 -6.83 3.78 -15.02
N GLY A 74 -6.11 2.76 -15.52
CA GLY A 74 -4.87 2.94 -16.28
C GLY A 74 -3.62 3.15 -15.44
N ASN A 75 -3.66 2.86 -14.14
CA ASN A 75 -2.54 3.08 -13.23
C ASN A 75 -1.75 1.79 -12.94
N ILE A 76 -0.55 1.96 -12.40
CA ILE A 76 0.23 0.90 -11.75
C ILE A 76 0.10 1.10 -10.25
N ILE A 77 -0.38 0.10 -9.53
CA ILE A 77 -0.57 0.15 -8.08
C ILE A 77 0.55 -0.67 -7.43
N ASP A 78 1.42 -0.01 -6.66
CA ASP A 78 2.48 -0.64 -5.86
C ASP A 78 1.97 -0.81 -4.43
N CYS A 79 1.56 -2.03 -4.08
CA CYS A 79 0.93 -2.33 -2.81
C CYS A 79 1.94 -2.54 -1.67
N GLY A 80 1.47 -2.33 -0.45
CA GLY A 80 2.16 -2.65 0.79
C GLY A 80 2.56 -4.13 0.85
N GLY A 81 3.63 -4.41 1.60
CA GLY A 81 4.19 -5.76 1.70
C GLY A 81 3.22 -6.80 2.26
N GLY A 82 2.27 -6.37 3.08
CA GLY A 82 1.26 -7.19 3.70
C GLY A 82 -0.15 -7.00 3.13
N VAL A 83 -0.30 -6.48 1.92
CA VAL A 83 -1.64 -6.16 1.36
C VAL A 83 -2.58 -7.38 1.25
N VAL A 84 -2.02 -8.59 1.27
CA VAL A 84 -2.75 -9.86 1.19
C VAL A 84 -2.87 -10.57 2.53
N VAL A 85 -2.40 -9.95 3.62
CA VAL A 85 -2.53 -10.50 4.97
C VAL A 85 -3.51 -9.67 5.77
N ASP A 86 -4.24 -10.35 6.64
CA ASP A 86 -5.08 -9.75 7.66
C ASP A 86 -4.71 -10.40 8.99
N ILE A 87 -5.00 -9.72 10.08
CA ILE A 87 -4.71 -10.25 11.42
C ILE A 87 -5.86 -11.12 11.91
N ASP A 88 -5.52 -12.24 12.54
CA ASP A 88 -6.49 -13.08 13.24
C ASP A 88 -6.99 -12.42 14.55
N GLU A 89 -7.92 -13.08 15.25
CA GLU A 89 -8.49 -12.58 16.50
C GLU A 89 -7.44 -12.41 17.62
N ASP A 90 -6.30 -13.09 17.50
CA ASP A 90 -5.18 -13.05 18.45
C ASP A 90 -4.11 -12.02 18.06
N GLY A 91 -4.29 -11.31 16.94
CA GLY A 91 -3.36 -10.26 16.45
C GLY A 91 -2.15 -10.80 15.69
N ASN A 92 -2.20 -12.04 15.21
CA ASN A 92 -1.15 -12.64 14.37
C ASN A 92 -1.46 -12.45 12.89
N GLU A 93 -0.41 -12.23 12.07
CA GLU A 93 -0.48 -12.26 10.60
C GLU A 93 -0.36 -13.68 10.03
#